data_AF-A0AAU0HM36-F1
#
_entry.id   AF-A0AAU0HM36-F1
#
_cell.length_a   1.000
_cell.length_b   1.000
_cell.length_c   1.000
_cell.angle_alpha   90.00
_cell.angle_beta   90.00
_cell.angle_gamma   90.00
#
_symmetry.space_group_name_H-M   'P 1'
#
loop_
_entity.id
_entity.type
_entity.pdbx_description
1 polymer ?
#
loop_
_entity_poly.entity_id
_entity_poly.type
_entity_poly.pdbx_seq_one_letter_code
_entity_poly.pdbx_strand_id
1 'polypeptide(L)'
;MSDETRGTWRGRRRSRVGARVNALFIAPVPLVFRAFGSDPMGLFLNLLAFGALMGAAWLTREGLRAEDAYDARAVARRPTLPRKLLGAGITGGGLALAGLAGGDPVAAVIFAVLGVVLHVLAFGPDPMRDKGGPGLDRFQSDRIARAVDEAEAYLAEMRRLIEPLGDRGLSSRVEGFSATARRLFRLVEADPRELSGARRWLGVYLLGARDATEKFAALYSRRRDKDARADYVALLDDLETGFARRTETMLLDDRSDLDVEIEVLRDRLARETLHHEDES
;
A
#
# COMPACT_ATOMS: atom_id res chain seq x y z
N MET A 1 47.16 15.94 1.03
CA MET A 1 46.50 16.90 0.11
C MET A 1 46.56 16.29 -1.28
N SER A 2 45.49 16.06 -2.03
CA SER A 2 44.11 16.53 -1.97
C SER A 2 43.36 15.77 -3.08
N ASP A 3 42.26 15.09 -2.78
CA ASP A 3 41.19 14.83 -3.76
C ASP A 3 39.87 14.53 -3.03
N GLU A 4 39.44 15.49 -2.23
CA GLU A 4 38.14 15.51 -1.56
C GLU A 4 37.15 16.25 -2.47
N THR A 5 36.63 15.62 -3.54
CA THR A 5 35.42 16.09 -4.26
C THR A 5 34.80 15.08 -5.24
N ARG A 6 34.78 13.77 -4.93
CA ARG A 6 34.00 12.82 -5.75
C ARG A 6 32.51 12.80 -5.37
N GLY A 7 31.81 13.82 -5.88
CA GLY A 7 30.43 13.75 -6.38
C GLY A 7 29.30 13.36 -5.41
N THR A 8 28.69 14.37 -4.79
CA THR A 8 27.43 14.30 -4.00
C THR A 8 26.15 14.02 -4.83
N TRP A 9 26.28 13.35 -5.99
CA TRP A 9 25.21 13.21 -6.99
C TRP A 9 24.76 11.77 -7.28
N ARG A 10 25.17 10.77 -6.49
CA ARG A 10 24.63 9.41 -6.62
C ARG A 10 23.20 9.35 -6.09
N GLY A 11 22.21 9.24 -6.99
CA GLY A 11 20.80 8.97 -6.66
C GLY A 11 19.79 10.09 -6.96
N ARG A 12 20.22 11.29 -7.38
CA ARG A 12 19.27 12.36 -7.79
C ARG A 12 18.77 12.13 -9.23
N ARG A 13 17.53 11.67 -9.38
CA ARG A 13 16.82 11.76 -10.66
C ARG A 13 16.52 13.23 -10.97
N ARG A 14 16.73 13.69 -12.22
CA ARG A 14 16.30 15.03 -12.67
C ARG A 14 14.78 15.13 -12.52
N SER A 15 14.28 16.20 -11.91
CA SER A 15 12.84 16.46 -11.85
C SER A 15 12.25 16.57 -13.26
N ARG A 16 11.06 16.01 -13.47
CA ARG A 16 10.34 16.15 -14.75
C ARG A 16 9.84 17.58 -14.96
N VAL A 17 9.73 18.35 -13.87
CA VAL A 17 9.59 19.81 -13.93
C VAL A 17 10.89 20.40 -14.50
N GLY A 18 10.82 20.86 -15.75
CA GLY A 18 11.97 21.36 -16.50
C GLY A 18 11.56 22.27 -17.66
N ALA A 19 12.47 22.46 -18.63
CA ALA A 19 12.31 23.43 -19.72
C ALA A 19 10.98 23.32 -20.49
N ARG A 20 10.47 22.10 -20.70
CA ARG A 20 9.21 21.85 -21.43
C ARG A 20 7.98 22.49 -20.79
N VAL A 21 7.89 22.45 -19.45
CA VAL A 21 6.79 23.08 -18.72
C VAL A 21 6.95 24.59 -18.68
N ASN A 22 8.18 25.08 -18.51
CA ASN A 22 8.44 26.52 -18.54
C ASN A 22 8.09 27.13 -19.91
N ALA A 23 8.26 26.37 -21.01
CA ALA A 23 7.82 26.79 -22.33
C ALA A 23 6.30 27.03 -22.42
N LEU A 24 5.46 26.27 -21.69
CA LEU A 24 4.01 26.50 -21.66
C LEU A 24 3.62 27.86 -21.05
N PHE A 25 4.45 28.43 -20.17
CA PHE A 25 4.21 29.77 -19.62
C PHE A 25 4.63 30.90 -20.59
N ILE A 26 5.53 30.61 -21.53
CA ILE A 26 6.03 31.58 -22.51
C ILE A 26 5.21 31.53 -23.80
N ALA A 27 4.79 30.33 -24.22
CA ALA A 27 4.04 30.08 -25.44
C ALA A 27 2.80 30.98 -25.65
N PRO A 28 1.98 31.31 -24.62
CA PRO A 28 0.79 32.13 -24.82
C PRO A 28 1.06 33.65 -24.83
N VAL A 29 2.27 34.11 -24.49
CA VAL A 29 2.61 35.55 -24.42
C VAL A 29 2.28 36.33 -25.72
N PRO A 30 2.53 35.80 -26.94
CA PRO A 30 2.11 36.46 -28.18
C PRO A 30 0.61 36.79 -28.27
N LEU A 31 -0.26 36.04 -27.59
CA LEU A 31 -1.70 36.31 -27.57
C LEU A 31 -2.03 37.64 -26.89
N VAL A 32 -1.24 38.04 -25.88
CA VAL A 32 -1.42 39.32 -25.19
C VAL A 32 -1.14 40.48 -26.14
N PHE A 33 -0.04 40.40 -26.91
CA PHE A 33 0.29 41.41 -27.91
C PHE A 33 -0.77 41.46 -29.03
N ARG A 34 -1.29 40.31 -29.46
CA ARG A 34 -2.40 40.24 -30.42
C ARG A 34 -3.69 40.86 -29.86
N ALA A 35 -3.97 40.66 -28.58
CA ALA A 35 -5.20 41.15 -27.94
C ALA A 35 -5.33 42.67 -28.07
N PHE A 36 -4.25 43.43 -27.83
CA PHE A 36 -4.27 44.89 -27.91
C PHE A 36 -4.45 45.46 -29.33
N GLY A 37 -4.21 44.65 -30.36
CA GLY A 37 -4.48 45.00 -31.77
C GLY A 37 -5.82 44.50 -32.30
N SER A 38 -6.66 43.90 -31.45
CA SER A 38 -7.93 43.28 -31.84
C SER A 38 -9.13 44.19 -31.52
N ASP A 39 -10.29 43.87 -32.09
CA ASP A 39 -11.58 44.44 -31.69
C ASP A 39 -11.96 44.02 -30.25
N PRO A 40 -12.99 44.62 -29.62
CA PRO A 40 -13.32 44.32 -28.21
C PRO A 40 -13.58 42.84 -27.94
N MET A 41 -14.21 42.13 -28.88
CA MET A 41 -14.46 40.69 -28.75
C MET A 41 -13.16 39.90 -28.88
N GLY A 42 -12.33 40.21 -29.87
CA GLY A 42 -11.02 39.59 -30.04
C GLY A 42 -10.08 39.85 -28.86
N LEU A 43 -10.09 41.05 -28.27
CA LEU A 43 -9.36 41.39 -27.03
C LEU A 43 -9.79 40.44 -25.90
N PHE A 44 -11.09 40.34 -25.64
CA PHE A 44 -11.64 39.49 -24.58
C PHE A 44 -11.26 38.02 -24.78
N LEU A 45 -11.45 37.48 -25.98
CA LEU A 45 -11.16 36.08 -26.29
C LEU A 45 -9.66 35.76 -26.20
N ASN A 46 -8.77 36.65 -26.67
CA ASN A 46 -7.33 36.43 -26.56
C ASN A 46 -6.83 36.49 -25.10
N LEU A 47 -7.38 37.38 -24.27
CA LEU A 47 -7.05 37.43 -22.85
C LEU A 47 -7.60 36.22 -22.08
N LEU A 48 -8.81 35.77 -22.41
CA LEU A 48 -9.38 34.55 -21.84
C LEU A 48 -8.58 33.31 -22.24
N ALA A 49 -8.18 33.22 -23.52
CA ALA A 49 -7.29 32.18 -24.03
C ALA A 49 -5.95 32.19 -23.29
N PHE A 50 -5.32 33.36 -23.14
CA PHE A 50 -4.08 33.52 -22.39
C PHE A 50 -4.23 33.03 -20.93
N GLY A 51 -5.27 33.48 -20.23
CA GLY A 51 -5.55 33.07 -18.86
C GLY A 51 -5.77 31.56 -18.73
N ALA A 52 -6.52 30.96 -19.66
CA ALA A 52 -6.73 29.52 -19.72
C ALA A 52 -5.42 28.76 -19.93
N LEU A 53 -4.57 29.20 -20.86
CA LEU A 53 -3.28 28.56 -21.15
C LEU A 53 -2.29 28.69 -19.97
N MET A 54 -2.28 29.83 -19.27
CA MET A 54 -1.51 30.02 -18.04
C MET A 54 -2.00 29.10 -16.90
N GLY A 55 -3.31 28.96 -16.75
CA GLY A 55 -3.93 28.02 -15.82
C GLY A 55 -3.59 26.56 -16.14
N ALA A 56 -3.63 26.20 -17.42
CA ALA A 56 -3.21 24.88 -17.89
C ALA A 56 -1.73 24.61 -17.58
N ALA A 57 -0.84 25.58 -17.86
CA ALA A 57 0.59 25.47 -17.57
C ALA A 57 0.86 25.25 -16.06
N TRP A 58 0.15 25.98 -15.20
CA TRP A 58 0.22 25.80 -13.74
C TRP A 58 -0.25 24.41 -13.32
N LEU A 59 -1.38 23.94 -13.84
CA LEU A 59 -1.95 22.64 -13.50
C LEU A 59 -1.04 21.49 -13.96
N THR A 60 -0.47 21.58 -15.16
CA THR A 60 0.49 20.61 -15.69
C THR A 60 1.79 20.59 -14.88
N ARG A 61 2.30 21.75 -14.45
CA ARG A 61 3.46 21.83 -13.54
C ARG A 61 3.20 21.10 -12.22
N GLU A 62 2.02 21.30 -11.66
CA GLU A 62 1.62 20.71 -10.39
C GLU A 62 1.28 19.21 -10.52
N GLY A 63 0.82 18.79 -11.69
CA GLY A 63 0.68 17.37 -12.06
C GLY A 63 2.03 16.66 -12.17
N LEU A 64 3.02 17.28 -12.81
CA LEU A 64 4.37 16.70 -12.92
C LEU A 64 5.10 16.64 -11.58
N ARG A 65 4.88 17.61 -10.69
CA ARG A 65 5.37 17.53 -9.30
C ARG A 65 4.74 16.38 -8.54
N ALA A 66 3.43 16.19 -8.70
CA ALA A 66 2.71 15.09 -8.06
C ALA A 66 3.19 13.73 -8.59
N GLU A 67 3.44 13.63 -9.90
CA GLU A 67 4.02 12.45 -10.52
C GLU A 67 5.45 12.19 -10.05
N ASP A 68 6.32 13.20 -9.97
CA ASP A 68 7.68 13.05 -9.42
C ASP A 68 7.64 12.54 -7.96
N ALA A 69 6.71 13.06 -7.14
CA ALA A 69 6.50 12.61 -5.76
C ALA A 69 5.95 11.17 -5.68
N TYR A 70 5.12 10.78 -6.65
CA TYR A 70 4.60 9.42 -6.82
C TYR A 70 5.66 8.45 -7.36
N ASP A 71 6.59 8.92 -8.19
CA ASP A 71 7.76 8.19 -8.72
C ASP A 71 8.85 7.97 -7.68
N ALA A 72 9.02 8.92 -6.76
CA ALA A 72 10.03 8.83 -5.70
C ALA A 72 9.71 7.79 -4.61
N ARG A 73 8.47 7.30 -4.54
CA ARG A 73 8.00 6.39 -3.47
C ARG A 73 7.75 4.98 -4.01
N ALA A 74 8.19 3.97 -3.27
CA ALA A 74 7.88 2.56 -3.57
C ALA A 74 6.38 2.25 -3.38
N VAL A 75 5.73 2.95 -2.45
CA VAL A 75 4.28 2.85 -2.16
C VAL A 75 3.67 4.25 -2.23
N ALA A 76 2.73 4.46 -3.17
CA ALA A 76 2.05 5.75 -3.34
C ALA A 76 0.63 5.58 -3.91
N ARG A 77 -0.31 6.39 -3.42
CA ARG A 77 -1.66 6.47 -3.98
C ARG A 77 -1.65 7.32 -5.26
N ARG A 78 -2.50 6.97 -6.21
CA ARG A 78 -2.77 7.80 -7.40
C ARG A 78 -3.26 9.18 -6.97
N PRO A 79 -2.88 10.26 -7.69
CA PRO A 79 -3.44 11.59 -7.46
C PRO A 79 -4.99 11.57 -7.56
N THR A 80 -5.67 12.31 -6.69
CA THR A 80 -7.15 12.37 -6.65
C THR A 80 -7.74 13.06 -7.86
N LEU A 81 -6.97 13.94 -8.51
CA LEU A 81 -7.34 14.65 -9.73
C LEU A 81 -6.24 14.46 -10.78
N PRO A 82 -6.57 14.05 -12.02
CA PRO A 82 -5.59 13.89 -13.10
C PRO A 82 -5.25 15.27 -13.68
N ARG A 83 -4.34 15.98 -13.01
CA ARG A 83 -4.00 17.39 -13.28
C ARG A 83 -3.43 17.60 -14.69
N LYS A 84 -2.60 16.71 -15.20
CA LYS A 84 -2.06 16.81 -16.58
C LYS A 84 -3.14 16.59 -17.64
N LEU A 85 -4.10 15.69 -17.41
CA LEU A 85 -5.24 15.52 -18.33
C LEU A 85 -6.20 16.71 -18.32
N LEU A 86 -6.49 17.25 -17.15
CA LEU A 86 -7.26 18.49 -17.04
C LEU A 86 -6.50 19.65 -17.71
N GLY A 87 -5.18 19.73 -17.53
CA GLY A 87 -4.31 20.69 -18.21
C GLY A 87 -4.35 20.55 -19.72
N ALA A 88 -4.38 19.33 -20.26
CA ALA A 88 -4.56 19.07 -21.69
C ALA A 88 -5.91 19.58 -22.20
N GLY A 89 -7.00 19.30 -21.48
CA GLY A 89 -8.33 19.81 -21.81
C GLY A 89 -8.40 21.34 -21.84
N ILE A 90 -7.85 21.99 -20.81
CA ILE A 90 -7.79 23.47 -20.74
C ILE A 90 -6.86 24.03 -21.83
N THR A 91 -5.77 23.34 -22.18
CA THR A 91 -4.90 23.73 -23.29
C THR A 91 -5.66 23.74 -24.61
N GLY A 92 -6.42 22.69 -24.90
CA GLY A 92 -7.30 22.64 -26.07
C GLY A 92 -8.34 23.76 -26.06
N GLY A 93 -9.02 23.97 -24.93
CA GLY A 93 -9.99 25.06 -24.77
C GLY A 93 -9.38 26.44 -25.00
N GLY A 94 -8.21 26.72 -24.41
CA GLY A 94 -7.50 28.00 -24.59
C GLY A 94 -7.07 28.23 -26.05
N LEU A 95 -6.60 27.20 -26.73
CA LEU A 95 -6.25 27.25 -28.15
C LEU A 95 -7.48 27.42 -29.06
N ALA A 96 -8.61 26.80 -28.70
CA ALA A 96 -9.89 27.01 -29.40
C ALA A 96 -10.34 28.47 -29.29
N LEU A 97 -10.26 29.06 -28.10
CA LEU A 97 -10.59 30.47 -27.86
C LEU A 97 -9.68 31.40 -28.69
N ALA A 98 -8.39 31.08 -28.81
CA ALA A 98 -7.48 31.82 -29.67
C ALA A 98 -7.84 31.70 -31.17
N GLY A 99 -8.30 30.52 -31.62
CA GLY A 99 -8.80 30.32 -32.98
C GLY A 99 -10.08 31.13 -33.27
N LEU A 100 -11.02 31.14 -32.32
CA LEU A 100 -12.24 31.96 -32.41
C LEU A 100 -11.93 33.46 -32.44
N ALA A 101 -10.91 33.91 -31.68
CA ALA A 101 -10.44 35.30 -31.74
C ALA A 101 -9.84 35.68 -33.11
N GLY A 102 -9.47 34.67 -33.92
CA GLY A 102 -9.08 34.86 -35.32
C GLY A 102 -10.25 34.89 -36.31
N GLY A 103 -11.48 34.66 -35.84
CA GLY A 103 -12.68 34.65 -36.67
C GLY A 103 -12.94 33.36 -37.45
N ASP A 104 -12.17 32.30 -37.20
CA ASP A 104 -12.29 31.01 -37.90
C ASP A 104 -12.72 29.88 -36.94
N PRO A 105 -14.00 29.47 -36.95
CA PRO A 105 -14.51 28.38 -36.12
C PRO A 105 -13.89 27.02 -36.45
N VAL A 106 -13.48 26.79 -37.70
CA VAL A 106 -12.85 25.53 -38.12
C VAL A 106 -11.44 25.47 -37.54
N ALA A 107 -10.68 26.57 -37.63
CA ALA A 107 -9.38 26.68 -36.98
C ALA A 107 -9.47 26.47 -35.45
N ALA A 108 -10.52 27.00 -34.81
CA ALA A 108 -10.74 26.79 -33.37
C ALA A 108 -10.86 25.31 -33.00
N VAL A 109 -11.62 24.53 -33.76
CA VAL A 109 -11.76 23.08 -33.54
C VAL A 109 -10.44 22.36 -33.77
N ILE A 110 -9.73 22.69 -34.86
CA ILE A 110 -8.44 22.09 -35.18
C ILE A 110 -7.43 22.37 -34.05
N PHE A 111 -7.33 23.62 -33.59
CA PHE A 111 -6.43 24.00 -32.51
C PHE A 111 -6.82 23.37 -31.17
N ALA A 112 -8.12 23.16 -30.90
CA ALA A 112 -8.58 22.45 -29.72
C ALA A 112 -8.05 21.01 -29.70
N VAL A 113 -8.27 20.28 -30.79
CA VAL A 113 -7.86 18.87 -30.92
C VAL A 113 -6.34 18.76 -30.89
N LEU A 114 -5.63 19.56 -31.69
CA LEU A 114 -4.17 19.56 -31.70
C LEU A 114 -3.60 19.92 -30.33
N GLY A 115 -4.19 20.90 -29.64
CA GLY A 115 -3.81 21.31 -28.29
C GLY A 115 -3.86 20.15 -27.29
N VAL A 116 -4.98 19.43 -27.23
CA VAL A 116 -5.13 18.27 -26.34
C VAL A 116 -4.14 17.18 -26.70
N VAL A 117 -4.06 16.79 -27.98
CA VAL A 117 -3.20 15.70 -28.45
C VAL A 117 -1.74 16.00 -28.18
N LEU A 118 -1.25 17.17 -28.60
CA LEU A 118 0.15 17.56 -28.40
C LEU A 118 0.49 17.69 -26.91
N HIS A 119 -0.44 18.16 -26.08
CA HIS A 119 -0.22 18.24 -24.64
C HIS A 119 -0.09 16.85 -24.02
N VAL A 120 -0.98 15.91 -24.35
CA VAL A 120 -0.90 14.53 -23.87
C VAL A 120 0.37 13.84 -24.36
N LEU A 121 0.78 14.05 -25.62
CA LEU A 121 2.04 13.51 -26.15
C LEU A 121 3.27 14.10 -25.46
N ALA A 122 3.25 15.40 -25.14
CA ALA A 122 4.39 16.08 -24.54
C ALA A 122 4.60 15.75 -23.04
N PHE A 123 3.51 15.57 -22.28
CA PHE A 123 3.54 15.44 -20.82
C PHE A 123 3.03 14.11 -20.26
N GLY A 124 2.37 13.31 -21.10
CA GLY A 124 1.75 12.03 -20.73
C GLY A 124 0.54 12.19 -19.80
N PRO A 125 -0.27 11.13 -19.63
CA PRO A 125 -1.34 11.11 -18.64
C PRO A 125 -0.78 11.07 -17.22
N ASP A 126 -1.57 11.53 -16.24
CA ASP A 126 -1.24 11.34 -14.82
C ASP A 126 -1.22 9.84 -14.44
N PRO A 127 -0.43 9.44 -13.42
CA PRO A 127 -0.51 8.09 -12.89
C PRO A 127 -1.93 7.75 -12.42
N MET A 128 -2.60 6.80 -13.09
CA MET A 128 -3.99 6.43 -12.79
C MET A 128 -4.12 5.20 -11.90
N ARG A 129 -2.99 4.60 -11.51
CA ARG A 129 -2.96 3.38 -10.67
C ARG A 129 -2.18 3.68 -9.40
N ASP A 130 -2.48 2.93 -8.34
CA ASP A 130 -1.66 2.98 -7.14
C ASP A 130 -0.34 2.22 -7.38
N LYS A 131 0.73 2.62 -6.69
CA LYS A 131 2.06 2.00 -6.72
C LYS A 131 2.25 1.11 -5.50
N GLY A 132 2.92 -0.01 -5.70
CA GLY A 132 2.95 -1.15 -4.79
C GLY A 132 2.06 -2.24 -5.37
N GLY A 133 2.63 -3.41 -5.62
CA GLY A 133 1.95 -4.56 -6.22
C GLY A 133 0.65 -4.97 -5.51
N PRO A 134 -0.12 -5.84 -6.17
CA PRO A 134 -1.58 -5.84 -6.17
C PRO A 134 -2.19 -6.38 -4.86
N GLY A 135 -3.23 -5.69 -4.35
CA GLY A 135 -4.56 -6.23 -4.04
C GLY A 135 -4.79 -7.50 -3.20
N LEU A 136 -3.78 -8.31 -2.88
CA LEU A 136 -3.87 -9.54 -2.09
C LEU A 136 -3.68 -9.26 -0.59
N ASP A 137 -2.87 -8.25 -0.25
CA ASP A 137 -2.43 -8.09 1.14
C ASP A 137 -3.44 -7.33 2.03
N ARG A 138 -4.25 -6.38 1.52
CA ARG A 138 -5.21 -5.66 2.39
C ARG A 138 -6.43 -6.48 2.80
N PHE A 139 -7.02 -7.28 1.90
CA PHE A 139 -8.16 -8.14 2.27
C PHE A 139 -7.72 -9.38 3.07
N GLN A 140 -6.48 -9.83 2.88
CA GLN A 140 -5.93 -10.94 3.65
C GLN A 140 -5.45 -10.46 5.02
N SER A 141 -4.73 -9.34 5.10
CA SER A 141 -4.36 -8.71 6.38
C SER A 141 -5.57 -8.23 7.18
N ASP A 142 -6.63 -7.67 6.57
CA ASP A 142 -7.89 -7.38 7.28
C ASP A 142 -8.62 -8.65 7.74
N ARG A 143 -8.44 -9.79 7.06
CA ARG A 143 -9.00 -11.08 7.51
C ARG A 143 -8.14 -11.69 8.62
N ILE A 144 -6.83 -11.52 8.56
CA ILE A 144 -5.88 -11.98 9.57
C ILE A 144 -6.08 -11.19 10.85
N ALA A 145 -6.07 -9.86 10.76
CA ALA A 145 -6.34 -8.97 11.88
C ALA A 145 -7.67 -9.33 12.55
N ARG A 146 -8.75 -9.49 11.77
CA ARG A 146 -10.06 -9.92 12.32
C ARG A 146 -10.02 -11.30 12.97
N ALA A 147 -9.32 -12.28 12.39
CA ALA A 147 -9.21 -13.61 12.96
C ALA A 147 -8.38 -13.62 14.26
N VAL A 148 -7.33 -12.80 14.33
CA VAL A 148 -6.51 -12.63 15.54
C VAL A 148 -7.26 -11.85 16.60
N ASP A 149 -7.99 -10.79 16.24
CA ASP A 149 -8.85 -10.03 17.16
C ASP A 149 -9.93 -10.92 17.78
N GLU A 150 -10.56 -11.79 16.99
CA GLU A 150 -11.54 -12.76 17.48
C GLU A 150 -10.88 -13.79 18.41
N ALA A 151 -9.69 -14.26 18.06
CA ALA A 151 -8.90 -15.17 18.89
C ALA A 151 -8.48 -14.55 20.24
N GLU A 152 -8.03 -13.30 20.25
CA GLU A 152 -7.74 -12.54 21.47
C GLU A 152 -8.99 -12.31 22.32
N ALA A 153 -10.15 -12.07 21.69
CA ALA A 153 -11.42 -11.94 22.40
C ALA A 153 -11.79 -13.23 23.16
N TYR A 154 -11.56 -14.41 22.57
CA TYR A 154 -11.74 -15.68 23.28
C TYR A 154 -10.83 -15.81 24.50
N LEU A 155 -9.55 -15.46 24.39
CA LEU A 155 -8.61 -15.49 25.52
C LEU A 155 -9.01 -14.49 26.63
N ALA A 156 -9.42 -13.28 26.25
CA ALA A 156 -9.90 -12.27 27.19
C ALA A 156 -11.16 -12.74 27.94
N GLU A 157 -12.07 -13.42 27.24
CA GLU A 157 -13.27 -13.99 27.85
C GLU A 157 -12.94 -15.14 28.82
N MET A 158 -12.01 -16.03 28.46
CA MET A 158 -11.52 -17.08 29.37
C MET A 158 -10.98 -16.49 30.67
N ARG A 159 -10.14 -15.44 30.57
CA ARG A 159 -9.62 -14.72 31.73
C ARG A 159 -10.76 -14.15 32.59
N ARG A 160 -11.71 -13.46 31.95
CA ARG A 160 -12.88 -12.86 32.63
C ARG A 160 -13.75 -13.88 33.36
N LEU A 161 -13.87 -15.10 32.82
CA LEU A 161 -14.63 -16.18 33.44
C LEU A 161 -13.92 -16.78 34.67
N ILE A 162 -12.59 -16.84 34.65
CA ILE A 162 -11.80 -17.43 35.73
C ILE A 162 -11.52 -16.44 36.87
N GLU A 163 -11.35 -15.15 36.58
CA GLU A 163 -10.96 -14.14 37.57
C GLU A 163 -11.89 -14.07 38.81
N PRO A 164 -13.23 -14.12 38.69
CA PRO A 164 -14.13 -14.12 39.85
C PRO A 164 -14.04 -15.38 40.73
N LEU A 165 -13.45 -16.47 40.22
CA LEU A 165 -13.31 -17.71 40.98
C LEU A 165 -12.28 -17.57 42.12
N GLY A 166 -11.37 -16.60 42.04
CA GLY A 166 -10.39 -16.30 43.11
C GLY A 166 -9.28 -17.34 43.30
N ASP A 167 -9.14 -18.33 42.40
CA ASP A 167 -8.04 -19.30 42.41
C ASP A 167 -6.87 -18.78 41.56
N ARG A 168 -5.79 -18.34 42.24
CA ARG A 168 -4.59 -17.80 41.60
C ARG A 168 -3.91 -18.81 40.66
N GLY A 169 -3.99 -20.10 40.98
CA GLY A 169 -3.42 -21.15 40.14
C GLY A 169 -4.16 -21.26 38.81
N LEU A 170 -5.49 -21.19 38.83
CA LEU A 170 -6.31 -21.20 37.62
C LEU A 170 -6.07 -19.96 36.77
N SER A 171 -6.01 -18.77 37.39
CA SER A 171 -5.64 -17.54 36.68
C SER A 171 -4.27 -17.67 36.01
N SER A 172 -3.27 -18.20 36.73
CA SER A 172 -1.93 -18.41 36.18
C SER A 172 -1.89 -19.42 35.03
N ARG A 173 -2.70 -20.49 35.08
CA ARG A 173 -2.77 -21.47 33.97
C ARG A 173 -3.40 -20.86 32.72
N VAL A 174 -4.48 -20.08 32.86
CA VAL A 174 -5.10 -19.39 31.71
C VAL A 174 -4.16 -18.35 31.10
N GLU A 175 -3.40 -17.61 31.91
CA GLU A 175 -2.37 -16.68 31.39
C GLU A 175 -1.23 -17.42 30.68
N GLY A 176 -0.77 -18.56 31.21
CA GLY A 176 0.22 -19.42 30.55
C GLY A 176 -0.24 -19.89 29.18
N PHE A 177 -1.50 -20.32 29.08
CA PHE A 177 -2.09 -20.76 27.82
C PHE A 177 -2.23 -19.58 26.85
N SER A 178 -2.72 -18.45 27.34
CA SER A 178 -2.86 -17.22 26.55
C SER A 178 -1.51 -16.75 25.99
N ALA A 179 -0.44 -16.81 26.78
CA ALA A 179 0.91 -16.48 26.34
C ALA A 179 1.41 -17.44 25.25
N THR A 180 1.03 -18.72 25.31
CA THR A 180 1.35 -19.72 24.29
C THR A 180 0.58 -19.49 23.00
N ALA A 181 -0.72 -19.22 23.07
CA ALA A 181 -1.54 -18.87 21.91
C ALA A 181 -1.04 -17.57 21.23
N ARG A 182 -0.67 -16.55 22.00
CA ARG A 182 -0.10 -15.29 21.48
C ARG A 182 1.23 -15.44 20.76
N ARG A 183 1.99 -16.52 20.99
CA ARG A 183 3.17 -16.83 20.16
C ARG A 183 2.75 -17.23 18.75
N LEU A 184 1.72 -18.06 18.63
CA LEU A 184 1.14 -18.44 17.34
C LEU A 184 0.54 -17.23 16.62
N PHE A 185 -0.19 -16.36 17.33
CA PHE A 185 -0.83 -15.18 16.72
C PHE A 185 0.20 -14.28 16.05
N ARG A 186 1.32 -13.99 16.75
CA ARG A 186 2.41 -13.17 16.22
C ARG A 186 3.05 -13.76 14.96
N LEU A 187 3.15 -15.08 14.84
CA LEU A 187 3.64 -15.70 13.60
C LEU A 187 2.66 -15.52 12.45
N VAL A 188 1.36 -15.69 12.70
CA VAL A 188 0.31 -15.50 11.69
C VAL A 188 0.18 -14.03 11.27
N GLU A 189 0.40 -13.09 12.20
CA GLU A 189 0.45 -11.66 11.89
C GLU A 189 1.71 -11.29 11.08
N ALA A 190 2.82 -11.97 11.33
CA ALA A 190 4.08 -11.74 10.63
C ALA A 190 4.07 -12.30 9.20
N ASP A 191 3.37 -13.42 8.95
CA ASP A 191 3.26 -14.02 7.62
C ASP A 191 1.80 -14.40 7.25
N PRO A 192 1.18 -13.70 6.30
CA PRO A 192 -0.18 -14.00 5.82
C PRO A 192 -0.40 -15.39 5.22
N ARG A 193 0.65 -16.09 4.78
CA ARG A 193 0.58 -17.43 4.19
C ARG A 193 0.21 -18.48 5.24
N GLU A 194 0.63 -18.24 6.47
CA GLU A 194 0.47 -19.12 7.62
C GLU A 194 -0.97 -19.21 8.15
N LEU A 195 -1.83 -18.25 7.79
CA LEU A 195 -3.23 -18.24 8.23
C LEU A 195 -3.97 -19.52 7.86
N SER A 196 -3.65 -20.12 6.71
CA SER A 196 -4.34 -21.30 6.21
C SER A 196 -4.18 -22.50 7.15
N GLY A 197 -2.97 -22.75 7.65
CA GLY A 197 -2.66 -23.80 8.60
C GLY A 197 -2.98 -23.44 10.06
N ALA A 198 -3.08 -22.15 10.40
CA ALA A 198 -3.43 -21.69 11.74
C ALA A 198 -4.94 -21.49 11.99
N ARG A 199 -5.79 -21.44 10.95
CA ARG A 199 -7.22 -21.10 11.06
C ARG A 199 -7.99 -21.94 12.08
N ARG A 200 -7.74 -23.26 12.13
CA ARG A 200 -8.39 -24.17 13.08
C ARG A 200 -8.02 -23.85 14.53
N TRP A 201 -6.79 -23.39 14.75
CA TRP A 201 -6.26 -22.99 16.05
C TRP A 201 -6.83 -21.65 16.52
N LEU A 202 -6.89 -20.65 15.64
CA LEU A 202 -7.46 -19.34 15.95
C LEU A 202 -8.98 -19.38 16.18
N GLY A 203 -9.71 -20.25 15.46
CA GLY A 203 -11.16 -20.37 15.58
C GLY A 203 -11.60 -21.51 16.47
N VAL A 204 -11.65 -22.72 15.91
CA VAL A 204 -12.32 -23.89 16.52
C VAL A 204 -11.74 -24.25 17.89
N TYR A 205 -10.42 -24.29 18.03
CA TYR A 205 -9.79 -24.68 19.29
C TYR A 205 -9.92 -23.63 20.38
N LEU A 206 -9.79 -22.33 20.07
CA LEU A 206 -9.99 -21.26 21.04
C LEU A 206 -11.45 -21.08 21.45
N LEU A 207 -12.38 -21.18 20.50
CA LEU A 207 -13.81 -21.19 20.81
C LEU A 207 -14.16 -22.36 21.73
N GLY A 208 -13.66 -23.58 21.42
CA GLY A 208 -13.85 -24.74 22.27
C GLY A 208 -13.23 -24.59 23.67
N ALA A 209 -12.05 -23.97 23.76
CA ALA A 209 -11.41 -23.65 25.03
C ALA A 209 -12.25 -22.67 25.85
N ARG A 210 -12.76 -21.59 25.23
CA ARG A 210 -13.65 -20.62 25.88
C ARG A 210 -14.93 -21.27 26.40
N ASP A 211 -15.58 -22.09 25.58
CA ASP A 211 -16.82 -22.78 25.97
C ASP A 211 -16.58 -23.78 27.12
N ALA A 212 -15.43 -24.46 27.12
CA ALA A 212 -15.03 -25.32 28.22
C ALA A 212 -14.76 -24.51 29.50
N THR A 213 -14.08 -23.36 29.40
CA THR A 213 -13.86 -22.43 30.52
C THR A 213 -15.18 -21.93 31.11
N GLU A 214 -16.17 -21.60 30.28
CA GLU A 214 -17.49 -21.15 30.74
C GLU A 214 -18.20 -22.24 31.54
N LYS A 215 -18.26 -23.46 31.01
CA LYS A 215 -18.86 -24.62 31.70
C LYS A 215 -18.13 -24.93 33.00
N PHE A 216 -16.80 -24.90 32.98
CA PHE A 216 -15.97 -25.11 34.16
C PHE A 216 -16.23 -24.03 35.22
N ALA A 217 -16.21 -22.75 34.85
CA ALA A 217 -16.44 -21.65 35.78
C ALA A 217 -17.84 -21.71 36.41
N ALA A 218 -18.86 -22.06 35.64
CA ALA A 218 -20.23 -22.26 36.13
C ALA A 218 -20.33 -23.42 37.13
N LEU A 219 -19.62 -24.52 36.89
CA LEU A 219 -19.57 -25.66 37.83
C LEU A 219 -18.77 -25.31 39.09
N TYR A 220 -17.57 -24.76 38.91
CA TYR A 220 -16.62 -24.49 39.99
C TYR A 220 -17.10 -23.39 40.95
N SER A 221 -17.87 -22.42 40.45
CA SER A 221 -18.49 -21.38 41.27
C SER A 221 -19.59 -21.93 42.19
N ARG A 222 -20.35 -22.94 41.75
CA ARG A 222 -21.40 -23.60 42.54
C ARG A 222 -20.81 -24.58 43.56
N ARG A 223 -19.82 -25.36 43.13
CA ARG A 223 -19.15 -26.37 43.94
C ARG A 223 -17.67 -26.35 43.59
N ARG A 224 -16.81 -26.13 44.58
CA ARG A 224 -15.34 -26.12 44.43
C ARG A 224 -14.79 -27.54 44.20
N ASP A 225 -15.24 -28.16 43.12
CA ASP A 225 -14.94 -29.53 42.74
C ASP A 225 -13.48 -29.65 42.26
N LYS A 226 -12.71 -30.51 42.93
CA LYS A 226 -11.29 -30.70 42.65
C LYS A 226 -11.05 -31.51 41.39
N ASP A 227 -11.95 -32.42 41.05
CA ASP A 227 -11.81 -33.27 39.88
C ASP A 227 -12.08 -32.44 38.62
N ALA A 228 -13.16 -31.64 38.62
CA ALA A 228 -13.43 -30.69 37.55
C ALA A 228 -12.29 -29.66 37.34
N ARG A 229 -11.63 -29.26 38.43
CA ARG A 229 -10.44 -28.39 38.36
C ARG A 229 -9.26 -29.11 37.71
N ALA A 230 -9.01 -30.37 38.08
CA ALA A 230 -7.94 -31.16 37.51
C ALA A 230 -8.16 -31.39 36.01
N ASP A 231 -9.38 -31.75 35.61
CA ASP A 231 -9.74 -31.97 34.21
C ASP A 231 -9.59 -30.70 33.37
N TYR A 232 -10.01 -29.54 33.90
CA TYR A 232 -9.84 -28.26 33.22
C TYR A 232 -8.36 -27.87 33.07
N VAL A 233 -7.54 -28.11 34.09
CA VAL A 233 -6.09 -27.88 34.00
C VAL A 233 -5.45 -28.81 32.96
N ALA A 234 -5.82 -30.08 32.94
CA ALA A 234 -5.34 -31.03 31.94
C ALA A 234 -5.72 -30.61 30.51
N LEU A 235 -6.94 -30.11 30.30
CA LEU A 235 -7.34 -29.54 29.01
C LEU A 235 -6.44 -28.36 28.59
N LEU A 236 -6.10 -27.46 29.51
CA LEU A 236 -5.19 -26.35 29.21
C LEU A 236 -3.77 -26.85 28.90
N ASP A 237 -3.28 -27.88 29.58
CA ASP A 237 -1.98 -28.52 29.30
C ASP A 237 -1.94 -29.12 27.88
N ASP A 238 -3.00 -29.82 27.48
CA ASP A 238 -3.14 -30.42 26.16
C ASP A 238 -3.20 -29.35 25.06
N LEU A 239 -3.97 -28.29 25.29
CA LEU A 239 -4.06 -27.15 24.37
C LEU A 239 -2.72 -26.43 24.26
N GLU A 240 -2.05 -26.11 25.37
CA GLU A 240 -0.72 -25.49 25.36
C GLU A 240 0.28 -26.32 24.54
N THR A 241 0.31 -27.63 24.76
CA THR A 241 1.17 -28.56 24.01
C THR A 241 0.86 -28.53 22.51
N GLY A 242 -0.43 -28.54 22.16
CA GLY A 242 -0.87 -28.46 20.76
C GLY A 242 -0.45 -27.15 20.08
N PHE A 243 -0.72 -26.01 20.71
CA PHE A 243 -0.36 -24.69 20.18
C PHE A 243 1.15 -24.52 20.05
N ALA A 244 1.92 -24.99 21.04
CA ALA A 244 3.37 -24.97 20.99
C ALA A 244 3.91 -25.80 19.82
N ARG A 245 3.43 -27.02 19.63
CA ARG A 245 3.82 -27.88 18.50
C ARG A 245 3.48 -27.25 17.16
N ARG A 246 2.29 -26.66 17.01
CA ARG A 246 1.91 -25.97 15.77
C ARG A 246 2.82 -24.79 15.47
N THR A 247 3.15 -24.00 16.48
CA THR A 247 4.08 -22.86 16.37
C THR A 247 5.46 -23.34 15.91
N GLU A 248 5.96 -24.45 16.46
CA GLU A 248 7.24 -25.04 16.07
C GLU A 248 7.24 -25.56 14.63
N THR A 249 6.18 -26.24 14.19
CA THR A 249 6.05 -26.71 12.80
C THR A 249 6.17 -25.56 11.80
N MET A 250 5.50 -24.43 12.06
CA MET A 250 5.55 -23.26 11.17
C MET A 250 6.97 -22.69 11.05
N LEU A 251 7.70 -22.64 12.16
CA LEU A 251 9.09 -22.18 12.16
C LEU A 251 10.05 -23.14 11.43
N LEU A 252 9.73 -24.44 11.36
CA LEU A 252 10.52 -25.43 10.64
C LEU A 252 10.24 -25.38 9.13
N ASP A 253 8.98 -25.17 8.74
CA ASP A 253 8.59 -24.99 7.34
C ASP A 253 9.30 -23.75 6.76
N ASP A 254 9.32 -22.63 7.50
CA ASP A 254 10.04 -21.39 7.11
C ASP A 254 11.55 -21.61 6.86
N ARG A 255 12.20 -22.45 7.68
CA ARG A 255 13.63 -22.78 7.51
C ARG A 255 13.87 -23.64 6.28
N SER A 256 12.98 -24.59 6.04
CA SER A 256 13.08 -25.50 4.88
C SER A 256 12.92 -24.72 3.58
N ASP A 257 11.99 -23.77 3.53
CA ASP A 257 11.81 -22.85 2.39
C ASP A 257 13.08 -22.02 2.13
N LEU A 258 13.70 -21.48 3.19
CA LEU A 258 14.95 -20.72 3.08
C LEU A 258 16.11 -21.58 2.55
N ASP A 259 16.25 -22.81 3.03
CA ASP A 259 17.31 -23.72 2.58
C ASP A 259 17.17 -24.05 1.09
N VAL A 260 15.94 -24.27 0.62
CA VAL A 260 15.63 -24.48 -0.81
C VAL A 260 15.96 -23.22 -1.63
N GLU A 261 15.58 -22.02 -1.16
CA GLU A 261 15.91 -20.77 -1.86
C GLU A 261 17.43 -20.56 -1.97
N ILE A 262 18.19 -20.87 -0.91
CA ILE A 262 19.66 -20.81 -0.91
C ILE A 262 20.25 -21.78 -1.92
N GLU A 263 19.73 -23.02 -1.98
CA GLU A 263 20.18 -24.02 -2.94
C GLU A 263 19.92 -23.56 -4.39
N VAL A 264 18.72 -23.05 -4.67
CA VAL A 264 18.37 -22.51 -5.99
C VAL A 264 19.27 -21.33 -6.38
N LEU A 265 19.60 -20.43 -5.43
CA LEU A 265 20.51 -19.32 -5.69
C LEU A 265 21.94 -19.80 -6.00
N ARG A 266 22.43 -20.80 -5.25
CA ARG A 266 23.74 -21.42 -5.52
C ARG A 266 23.78 -22.06 -6.90
N ASP A 267 22.72 -22.75 -7.29
CA ASP A 267 22.62 -23.42 -8.58
C ASP A 267 22.58 -22.42 -9.76
N ARG A 268 21.91 -21.28 -9.58
CA ARG A 268 21.93 -20.16 -10.54
C ARG A 268 23.32 -19.53 -10.66
N LEU A 269 23.96 -19.25 -9.52
CA LEU A 269 25.33 -18.70 -9.47
C LEU A 269 26.32 -19.64 -10.18
N ALA A 270 26.26 -20.94 -9.92
CA ALA A 270 27.13 -21.92 -10.57
C ALA A 270 26.97 -21.90 -12.10
N ARG A 271 25.74 -21.81 -12.61
CA ARG A 271 25.47 -21.75 -14.06
C ARG A 271 25.94 -20.44 -14.69
N GLU A 272 25.81 -19.31 -14.01
CA GLU A 272 26.33 -18.01 -14.49
C GLU A 272 27.86 -17.97 -14.49
N THR A 273 28.51 -18.60 -13.51
CA THR A 273 29.98 -18.66 -13.43
C THR A 273 30.56 -19.52 -14.57
N LEU A 274 29.92 -20.66 -14.86
CA LEU A 274 30.30 -21.54 -15.98
C LEU A 274 30.09 -20.87 -17.35
N HIS A 275 29.07 -20.02 -17.49
CA HIS A 275 28.83 -19.30 -18.74
C HIS A 275 29.86 -18.19 -18.99
N HIS A 276 30.45 -17.62 -17.94
CA HIS A 276 31.52 -16.62 -18.06
C HIS A 276 32.91 -17.22 -18.31
N GLU A 277 33.16 -18.48 -17.96
CA GLU A 277 34.43 -19.18 -18.28
C GLU A 277 34.50 -19.66 -19.74
N ASP A 278 33.35 -19.94 -20.39
CA ASP A 278 33.28 -20.32 -21.81
C ASP A 278 33.38 -19.11 -22.79
N GLU A 279 33.24 -17.87 -22.30
CA GLU A 279 33.34 -16.64 -23.10
C GLU A 279 34.72 -15.94 -23.02
N SER A 280 35.67 -16.47 -22.24
CA SER A 280 37.03 -15.95 -22.05
C SER A 280 38.11 -16.84 -22.65
#